data_AF-A0A6S8CMZ8-F1
#
_entry.id   AF-A0A6S8CMZ8-F1
#
_cell.length_a   1.000
_cell.length_b   1.000
_cell.length_c   1.000
_cell.angle_alpha   90.00
_cell.angle_beta   90.00
_cell.angle_gamma   90.00
#
_symmetry.space_group_name_H-M   'P 1'
#
loop_
_entity.id
_entity.type
_entity.pdbx_description
1 polymer ?
#
loop_
_entity_poly.entity_id
_entity_poly.type
_entity_poly.pdbx_seq_one_letter_code
_entity_poly.pdbx_strand_id
1 'polypeptide(L)'
;MSRTYDFTVFGATGFTGEKIAKLLSEKITSRYNGAFKIAISGRNYGKLEKVKATMDDTVSVDILVADVQDENSISEMTRQSSMIINCVGPYRYYGEQIVKSCVENGTHYMDISGEPEFIENMELKYKKAAAENNCFIVSGVGFDSVPADLGCIFTQRQFEHPNIPAYVESFLTVDTGESTGKGAGHYATYESAVMGFANQHKLKAIRKKAGSKRIPLVGGVRPRTLKPFYNTERKAYSIPFPGSDPSIVKRTQYFLHQKVSLFIYLTFSSFCRNKC
;
A
#
# COMPACT_ATOMS: atom_id res chain seq x y z
N MET A 1 16.15 10.88 -21.92
CA MET A 1 15.83 12.20 -21.33
C MET A 1 16.18 12.13 -19.86
N SER A 2 16.98 13.06 -19.32
CA SER A 2 17.27 13.07 -17.88
C SER A 2 16.06 13.60 -17.12
N ARG A 3 15.65 12.92 -16.05
CA ARG A 3 14.63 13.39 -15.13
C ARG A 3 15.23 14.45 -14.20
N THR A 4 14.44 15.43 -13.77
CA THR A 4 14.87 16.47 -12.82
C THR A 4 14.95 15.92 -11.41
N TYR A 5 14.00 15.05 -11.03
CA TYR A 5 13.85 14.52 -9.68
C TYR A 5 13.98 12.99 -9.70
N ASP A 6 14.71 12.45 -8.73
CA ASP A 6 14.77 11.00 -8.51
C ASP A 6 13.47 10.50 -7.88
N PHE A 7 12.96 11.25 -6.89
CA PHE A 7 11.73 10.91 -6.17
C PHE A 7 10.83 12.12 -6.03
N THR A 8 9.52 11.91 -6.20
CA THR A 8 8.51 12.91 -5.83
C THR A 8 7.47 12.31 -4.91
N VAL A 9 7.32 12.89 -3.72
CA VAL A 9 6.27 12.51 -2.76
C VAL A 9 5.02 13.31 -3.08
N PHE A 10 4.03 12.67 -3.71
CA PHE A 10 2.76 13.31 -4.05
C PHE A 10 1.74 13.10 -2.93
N GLY A 11 1.08 14.17 -2.49
CA GLY A 11 0.28 14.16 -1.27
C GLY A 11 1.11 14.41 -0.01
N ALA A 12 2.23 15.13 -0.13
CA ALA A 12 3.18 15.38 0.96
C ALA A 12 2.58 16.16 2.14
N THR A 13 1.48 16.88 1.95
CA THR A 13 0.78 17.59 3.03
C THR A 13 -0.21 16.70 3.80
N GLY A 14 -0.35 15.43 3.42
CA GLY A 14 -1.19 14.46 4.11
C GLY A 14 -0.46 13.80 5.29
N PHE A 15 -1.21 13.19 6.20
CA PHE A 15 -0.66 12.59 7.43
C PHE A 15 0.50 11.62 7.16
N THR A 16 0.32 10.69 6.21
CA THR A 16 1.37 9.73 5.87
C THR A 16 2.41 10.34 4.94
N GLY A 17 2.00 11.21 4.01
CA GLY A 17 2.89 11.87 3.06
C GLY A 17 3.95 12.73 3.74
N GLU A 18 3.59 13.48 4.79
CA GLU A 18 4.52 14.30 5.57
C GLU A 18 5.61 13.44 6.23
N LYS A 19 5.19 12.33 6.87
CA LYS A 19 6.11 11.37 7.49
C LYS A 19 7.03 10.71 6.47
N ILE A 20 6.50 10.33 5.31
CA ILE A 20 7.28 9.76 4.21
C ILE A 20 8.30 10.78 3.71
N ALA A 21 7.90 12.03 3.47
CA ALA A 21 8.80 13.08 3.00
C ALA A 21 9.97 13.30 3.97
N LYS A 22 9.66 13.43 5.27
CA LYS A 22 10.68 13.59 6.32
C LYS A 22 11.62 12.38 6.42
N LEU A 23 11.07 11.17 6.49
CA LEU A 23 11.89 9.95 6.58
C LEU A 23 12.74 9.74 5.32
N LEU A 24 12.21 10.10 4.15
CA LEU A 24 12.93 9.99 2.88
C LEU A 24 14.16 10.89 2.87
N SER A 25 14.04 12.17 3.27
CA SER A 25 15.19 13.08 3.31
C SER A 25 16.25 12.61 4.32
N GLU A 26 15.85 12.22 5.54
CA GLU A 26 16.77 11.66 6.54
C GLU A 26 17.52 10.41 6.03
N LYS A 27 16.84 9.53 5.27
CA LYS A 27 17.47 8.32 4.70
C LYS A 27 18.37 8.65 3.52
N ILE A 28 18.03 9.64 2.70
CA ILE A 28 18.88 10.10 1.60
C ILE A 28 20.19 10.68 2.16
N THR A 29 20.13 11.49 3.22
CA THR A 29 21.32 12.01 3.89
C THR A 29 22.15 10.88 4.49
N SER A 30 21.53 10.07 5.35
CA SER A 30 22.27 9.09 6.17
C SER A 30 22.80 7.88 5.40
N ARG A 31 22.20 7.51 4.25
CA ARG A 31 22.62 6.32 3.48
C ARG A 31 23.24 6.63 2.13
N TYR A 32 22.94 7.80 1.57
CA TYR A 32 23.31 8.15 0.20
C TYR A 32 24.00 9.51 0.12
N ASN A 33 24.42 10.09 1.26
CA ASN A 33 25.15 11.36 1.35
C ASN A 33 24.50 12.49 0.53
N GLY A 34 23.17 12.56 0.50
CA GLY A 34 22.46 13.62 -0.23
C GLY A 34 22.45 13.47 -1.76
N ALA A 35 22.85 12.31 -2.31
CA ALA A 35 23.04 12.13 -3.76
C ALA A 35 21.74 12.18 -4.60
N PHE A 36 20.57 12.26 -3.99
CA PHE A 36 19.29 12.26 -4.68
C PHE A 36 18.62 13.63 -4.62
N LYS A 37 18.07 14.06 -5.75
CA LYS A 37 17.23 15.26 -5.84
C LYS A 37 15.77 14.86 -5.70
N ILE A 38 15.06 15.46 -4.75
CA ILE A 38 13.68 15.10 -4.47
C ILE A 38 12.73 16.29 -4.62
N ALA A 39 11.46 15.99 -4.83
CA ALA A 39 10.39 16.96 -4.77
C ALA A 39 9.28 16.51 -3.82
N ILE A 40 8.60 17.48 -3.20
CA ILE A 40 7.32 17.27 -2.52
C ILE A 40 6.22 17.93 -3.33
N SER A 41 5.07 17.26 -3.42
CA SER A 41 3.98 17.72 -4.25
C SER A 41 2.60 17.60 -3.60
N GLY A 42 1.73 18.55 -3.98
CA GLY A 42 0.35 18.67 -3.55
C GLY A 42 -0.26 19.98 -4.03
N ARG A 43 -1.51 20.25 -3.64
CA ARG A 43 -2.29 21.40 -4.15
C ARG A 43 -1.96 22.74 -3.50
N ASN A 44 -1.46 22.73 -2.27
CA ASN A 44 -1.28 23.94 -1.47
C ASN A 44 0.20 24.20 -1.20
N TYR A 45 0.75 25.17 -1.91
CA TYR A 45 2.16 25.58 -1.81
C TYR A 45 2.56 25.93 -0.36
N GLY A 46 1.78 26.76 0.34
CA GLY A 46 2.12 27.17 1.71
C GLY A 46 2.11 26.02 2.73
N LYS A 47 1.32 24.96 2.52
CA LYS A 47 1.42 23.73 3.32
C LYS A 47 2.65 22.89 2.95
N LEU A 48 3.03 22.87 1.67
CA LEU A 48 4.25 22.19 1.22
C LEU A 48 5.50 22.86 1.78
N GLU A 49 5.54 24.19 1.87
CA GLU A 49 6.66 24.90 2.51
C GLU A 49 6.84 24.49 3.97
N LYS A 50 5.73 24.33 4.71
CA LYS A 50 5.78 23.83 6.10
C LYS A 50 6.33 22.41 6.17
N VAL A 51 5.96 21.54 5.24
CA VAL A 51 6.50 20.17 5.18
C VAL A 51 8.00 20.21 4.85
N LYS A 52 8.40 20.98 3.83
CA LYS A 52 9.81 21.16 3.45
C LYS A 52 10.66 21.64 4.63
N ALA A 53 10.14 22.56 5.46
CA ALA A 53 10.84 23.05 6.64
C ALA A 53 11.09 22.00 7.73
N THR A 54 10.42 20.84 7.68
CA THR A 54 10.64 19.71 8.60
C THR A 54 11.59 18.64 8.05
N MET A 55 11.99 18.77 6.79
CA MET A 55 12.89 17.84 6.11
C MET A 55 14.35 18.24 6.36
N ASP A 56 15.26 17.29 6.13
CA ASP A 56 16.69 17.52 6.17
C ASP A 56 17.12 18.57 5.12
N ASP A 57 17.80 19.62 5.56
CA ASP A 57 18.22 20.77 4.76
C ASP A 57 19.45 20.50 3.89
N THR A 58 20.15 19.39 4.14
CA THR A 58 21.27 18.93 3.31
C THR A 58 20.82 18.26 2.01
N VAL A 59 19.54 17.91 1.89
CA VAL A 59 18.96 17.31 0.67
C VAL A 59 18.38 18.40 -0.23
N SER A 60 18.60 18.29 -1.54
CA SER A 60 17.94 19.17 -2.51
C SER A 60 16.46 18.81 -2.64
N VAL A 61 15.59 19.66 -2.07
CA VAL A 61 14.14 19.49 -2.08
C VAL A 61 13.46 20.64 -2.80
N ASP A 62 12.74 20.36 -3.89
CA ASP A 62 11.88 21.34 -4.57
C ASP A 62 10.38 21.10 -4.24
N ILE A 63 9.56 22.11 -4.50
CA ILE A 63 8.10 22.05 -4.34
C ILE A 63 7.47 22.03 -5.72
N LEU A 64 6.64 21.02 -6.00
CA LEU A 64 5.84 20.93 -7.22
C LEU A 64 4.35 21.05 -6.87
N VAL A 65 3.69 22.08 -7.36
CA VAL A 65 2.24 22.21 -7.18
C VAL A 65 1.54 21.35 -8.23
N ALA A 66 0.77 20.37 -7.79
CA ALA A 66 -0.01 19.50 -8.68
C ALA A 66 -1.38 19.20 -8.06
N ASP A 67 -2.40 19.19 -8.91
CA ASP A 67 -3.77 18.84 -8.53
C ASP A 67 -4.23 17.60 -9.29
N VAL A 68 -4.79 16.66 -8.56
CA VAL A 68 -5.48 15.49 -9.10
C VAL A 68 -6.63 15.85 -10.04
N GLN A 69 -7.16 17.06 -10.02
CA GLN A 69 -8.20 17.48 -10.96
C GLN A 69 -7.66 18.14 -12.23
N ASP A 70 -6.34 18.37 -12.31
CA ASP A 70 -5.68 18.99 -13.45
C ASP A 70 -4.68 18.02 -14.07
N GLU A 71 -5.09 17.37 -15.17
CA GLU A 71 -4.29 16.41 -15.92
C GLU A 71 -2.93 16.96 -16.37
N ASN A 72 -2.87 18.25 -16.73
CA ASN A 72 -1.62 18.87 -17.16
C ASN A 72 -0.63 18.97 -15.99
N SER A 73 -1.12 19.33 -14.81
CA SER A 73 -0.28 19.41 -13.61
C SER A 73 0.28 18.03 -13.21
N ILE A 74 -0.52 16.96 -13.35
CA ILE A 74 -0.08 15.59 -13.08
C ILE A 74 0.95 15.15 -14.14
N SER A 75 0.70 15.43 -15.41
CA SER A 75 1.64 15.09 -16.49
C SER A 75 2.98 15.81 -16.32
N GLU A 76 2.97 17.10 -15.97
CA GLU A 76 4.19 17.86 -15.74
C GLU A 76 4.98 17.34 -14.54
N MET A 77 4.30 17.00 -13.44
CA MET A 77 4.92 16.37 -12.27
C MET A 77 5.55 15.02 -12.64
N THR A 78 4.80 14.11 -13.27
CA THR A 78 5.31 12.76 -13.58
C THR A 78 6.43 12.79 -14.60
N ARG A 79 6.40 13.70 -15.58
CA ARG A 79 7.46 13.84 -16.60
C ARG A 79 8.80 14.24 -16.00
N GLN A 80 8.78 15.05 -14.94
CA GLN A 80 10.00 15.54 -14.29
C GLN A 80 10.63 14.52 -13.32
N SER A 81 9.94 13.44 -12.97
CA SER A 81 10.36 12.53 -11.91
C SER A 81 10.70 11.13 -12.44
N SER A 82 11.73 10.50 -11.85
CA SER A 82 12.04 9.09 -12.09
C SER A 82 11.04 8.18 -11.38
N MET A 83 10.59 8.56 -10.17
CA MET A 83 9.62 7.82 -9.38
C MET A 83 8.63 8.74 -8.65
N ILE A 84 7.35 8.38 -8.70
CA ILE A 84 6.29 8.99 -7.88
C ILE A 84 5.95 8.08 -6.70
N ILE A 85 5.98 8.66 -5.51
CA ILE A 85 5.49 8.06 -4.26
C ILE A 85 4.13 8.68 -3.96
N ASN A 86 3.06 8.01 -4.39
CA ASN A 86 1.70 8.51 -4.28
C ASN A 86 1.12 8.22 -2.89
N CYS A 87 0.78 9.28 -2.17
CA CYS A 87 0.11 9.25 -0.87
C CYS A 87 -1.30 9.85 -0.94
N VAL A 88 -1.85 10.07 -2.14
CA VAL A 88 -3.17 10.70 -2.35
C VAL A 88 -4.25 9.63 -2.44
N GLY A 89 -4.96 9.44 -1.33
CA GLY A 89 -6.19 8.66 -1.27
C GLY A 89 -7.45 9.54 -1.21
N PRO A 90 -8.66 8.95 -1.39
CA PRO A 90 -8.91 7.55 -1.71
C PRO A 90 -8.48 7.15 -3.13
N TYR A 91 -7.76 6.04 -3.28
CA TYR A 91 -7.07 5.66 -4.51
C TYR A 91 -8.02 5.24 -5.62
N ARG A 92 -9.17 4.64 -5.29
CA ARG A 92 -10.19 4.31 -6.29
C ARG A 92 -10.70 5.50 -7.09
N TYR A 93 -10.64 6.72 -6.54
CA TYR A 93 -11.13 7.92 -7.21
C TYR A 93 -9.99 8.70 -7.85
N TYR A 94 -8.88 8.84 -7.12
CA TYR A 94 -7.82 9.74 -7.54
C TYR A 94 -6.59 9.03 -8.10
N GLY A 95 -6.40 7.73 -7.83
CA GLY A 95 -5.15 7.03 -8.14
C GLY A 95 -4.96 6.71 -9.62
N GLU A 96 -6.02 6.43 -10.37
CA GLU A 96 -5.91 5.89 -11.74
C GLU A 96 -5.21 6.88 -12.68
N GLN A 97 -5.54 8.17 -12.61
CA GLN A 97 -4.92 9.18 -13.46
C GLN A 97 -3.41 9.36 -13.18
N ILE A 98 -2.94 9.16 -11.94
CA ILE A 98 -1.51 9.20 -11.63
C ILE A 98 -0.83 7.98 -12.24
N VAL A 99 -1.42 6.79 -12.09
CA VAL A 99 -0.90 5.57 -12.70
C VAL A 99 -0.84 5.72 -14.22
N LYS A 100 -1.92 6.18 -14.85
CA LYS A 100 -1.98 6.44 -16.29
C LYS A 100 -0.86 7.39 -16.73
N SER A 101 -0.75 8.53 -16.07
CA SER A 101 0.27 9.53 -16.41
C SER A 101 1.70 9.01 -16.19
N CYS A 102 1.94 8.24 -15.13
CA CYS A 102 3.23 7.57 -14.92
C CYS A 102 3.56 6.59 -16.05
N VAL A 103 2.59 5.78 -16.47
CA VAL A 103 2.78 4.81 -17.55
C VAL A 103 3.04 5.51 -18.89
N GLU A 104 2.26 6.53 -19.23
CA GLU A 104 2.41 7.31 -20.47
C GLU A 104 3.76 8.04 -20.52
N ASN A 105 4.23 8.53 -19.38
CA ASN A 105 5.50 9.24 -19.28
C ASN A 105 6.71 8.32 -19.02
N GLY A 106 6.54 7.01 -18.85
CA GLY A 106 7.62 6.07 -18.52
C GLY A 106 8.25 6.33 -17.13
N THR A 107 7.43 6.76 -16.17
CA THR A 107 7.82 7.11 -14.80
C THR A 107 7.44 5.99 -13.85
N HIS A 108 8.33 5.65 -12.92
CA HIS A 108 8.03 4.63 -11.91
C HIS A 108 6.99 5.15 -10.91
N TYR A 109 6.19 4.24 -10.39
CA TYR A 109 5.10 4.57 -9.47
C TYR A 109 5.10 3.60 -8.30
N MET A 110 4.92 4.15 -7.10
CA MET A 110 4.55 3.39 -5.93
C MET A 110 3.49 4.08 -5.09
N ASP A 111 2.70 3.31 -4.34
CA ASP A 111 1.71 3.83 -3.41
C ASP A 111 1.59 3.01 -2.13
N ILE A 112 0.79 3.51 -1.20
CA ILE A 112 0.44 2.84 0.07
C ILE A 112 -1.04 2.39 0.08
N SER A 113 -1.61 2.09 -1.09
CA SER A 113 -3.03 1.77 -1.23
C SER A 113 -3.41 0.50 -0.47
N GLY A 114 -4.45 0.58 0.36
CA GLY A 114 -5.12 -0.55 0.99
C GLY A 114 -6.38 -0.99 0.24
N GLU A 115 -6.50 -0.69 -1.05
CA GLU A 115 -7.74 -0.86 -1.82
C GLU A 115 -7.61 -1.93 -2.92
N PRO A 116 -8.00 -3.20 -2.68
CA PRO A 116 -7.84 -4.29 -3.64
C PRO A 116 -8.48 -4.04 -5.01
N GLU A 117 -9.62 -3.34 -5.04
CA GLU A 117 -10.29 -2.96 -6.28
C GLU A 117 -9.38 -2.09 -7.15
N PHE A 118 -8.77 -1.06 -6.57
CA PHE A 118 -7.84 -0.19 -7.28
C PHE A 118 -6.61 -0.97 -7.75
N ILE A 119 -5.96 -1.70 -6.83
CA ILE A 119 -4.72 -2.44 -7.10
C ILE A 119 -4.89 -3.42 -8.27
N GLU A 120 -5.92 -4.26 -8.22
CA GLU A 120 -6.16 -5.27 -9.26
C GLU A 120 -6.63 -4.64 -10.58
N ASN A 121 -7.38 -3.53 -10.53
CA ASN A 121 -7.81 -2.82 -11.73
C ASN A 121 -6.63 -2.14 -12.44
N MET A 122 -5.70 -1.55 -11.69
CA MET A 122 -4.50 -0.91 -12.27
C MET A 122 -3.61 -1.93 -12.97
N GLU A 123 -3.39 -3.11 -12.37
CA GLU A 123 -2.66 -4.17 -13.07
C GLU A 123 -3.41 -4.59 -14.34
N LEU A 124 -4.73 -4.85 -14.25
CA LEU A 124 -5.52 -5.31 -15.39
C LEU A 124 -5.45 -4.33 -16.57
N LYS A 125 -5.52 -3.02 -16.30
CA LYS A 125 -5.53 -1.97 -17.32
C LYS A 125 -4.14 -1.65 -17.87
N TYR A 126 -3.14 -1.53 -16.99
CA TYR A 126 -1.87 -0.88 -17.33
C TYR A 126 -0.67 -1.81 -17.40
N LYS A 127 -0.76 -3.09 -17.01
CA LYS A 127 0.39 -4.02 -16.99
C LYS A 127 1.15 -4.08 -18.32
N LYS A 128 0.43 -4.16 -19.44
CA LYS A 128 1.03 -4.23 -20.77
C LYS A 128 1.73 -2.92 -21.13
N ALA A 129 1.02 -1.80 -21.01
CA ALA A 129 1.55 -0.48 -21.34
C ALA A 129 2.73 -0.09 -20.43
N ALA A 130 2.72 -0.47 -19.15
CA ALA A 130 3.83 -0.24 -18.23
C ALA A 130 5.10 -0.99 -18.65
N ALA A 131 4.96 -2.24 -19.12
CA ALA A 131 6.07 -3.01 -19.65
C ALA A 131 6.62 -2.41 -20.96
N GLU A 132 5.73 -1.98 -21.87
CA GLU A 132 6.10 -1.33 -23.13
C GLU A 132 6.82 0.01 -22.91
N ASN A 133 6.42 0.78 -21.90
CA ASN A 133 7.03 2.07 -21.53
C ASN A 133 8.16 1.94 -20.48
N ASN A 134 8.60 0.71 -20.18
CA ASN A 134 9.71 0.42 -19.27
C ASN A 134 9.59 1.07 -17.87
N CYS A 135 8.39 1.02 -17.28
CA CYS A 135 8.15 1.56 -15.95
C CYS A 135 7.54 0.52 -14.98
N PHE A 136 7.93 0.60 -13.72
CA PHE A 136 7.36 -0.21 -12.64
C PHE A 136 6.17 0.50 -11.99
N ILE A 137 5.08 -0.23 -11.78
CA ILE A 137 3.89 0.21 -11.02
C ILE A 137 3.75 -0.73 -9.82
N VAL A 138 4.01 -0.24 -8.61
CA VAL A 138 4.03 -1.04 -7.38
C VAL A 138 3.05 -0.48 -6.35
N SER A 139 1.87 -1.08 -6.26
CA SER A 139 0.86 -0.67 -5.27
C SER A 139 0.93 -1.46 -3.97
N GLY A 140 0.44 -0.87 -2.88
CA GLY A 140 0.37 -1.52 -1.58
C GLY A 140 1.72 -1.63 -0.88
N VAL A 141 2.58 -0.63 -1.00
CA VAL A 141 3.89 -0.56 -0.29
C VAL A 141 3.72 0.04 1.10
N GLY A 142 2.69 -0.42 1.82
CA GLY A 142 2.33 0.04 3.14
C GLY A 142 2.38 -1.07 4.18
N PHE A 143 2.02 -0.71 5.42
CA PHE A 143 1.87 -1.68 6.50
C PHE A 143 0.78 -2.72 6.21
N ASP A 144 -0.30 -2.33 5.52
CA ASP A 144 -1.46 -3.17 5.16
C ASP A 144 -1.14 -4.25 4.09
N SER A 145 0.13 -4.58 3.89
CA SER A 145 0.58 -5.34 2.72
C SER A 145 2.01 -5.91 2.86
N VAL A 146 3.01 -5.05 3.12
CA VAL A 146 4.44 -5.44 3.07
C VAL A 146 4.80 -6.48 4.14
N PRO A 147 4.44 -6.31 5.43
CA PRO A 147 4.74 -7.30 6.46
C PRO A 147 4.07 -8.65 6.18
N ALA A 148 2.84 -8.63 5.67
CA ALA A 148 2.10 -9.83 5.31
C ALA A 148 2.74 -10.58 4.14
N ASP A 149 3.07 -9.87 3.05
CA ASP A 149 3.61 -10.48 1.84
C ASP A 149 5.04 -11.02 2.06
N LEU A 150 5.93 -10.17 2.60
CA LEU A 150 7.30 -10.60 2.93
C LEU A 150 7.32 -11.63 4.04
N GLY A 151 6.41 -11.54 5.02
CA GLY A 151 6.27 -12.52 6.10
C GLY A 151 5.87 -13.90 5.59
N CYS A 152 4.97 -13.98 4.61
CA CYS A 152 4.65 -15.25 3.93
C CYS A 152 5.88 -15.82 3.22
N ILE A 153 6.58 -15.02 2.42
CA ILE A 153 7.79 -15.47 1.71
C ILE A 153 8.85 -15.95 2.70
N PHE A 154 9.12 -15.16 3.75
CA PHE A 154 10.08 -15.50 4.79
C PHE A 154 9.73 -16.83 5.46
N THR A 155 8.46 -17.00 5.84
CA THR A 155 7.96 -18.23 6.49
C THR A 155 8.13 -19.43 5.58
N GLN A 156 7.77 -19.32 4.30
CA GLN A 156 7.92 -20.42 3.33
C GLN A 156 9.39 -20.84 3.16
N ARG A 157 10.32 -19.89 3.17
CA ARG A 157 11.76 -20.15 3.06
C ARG A 157 12.35 -20.87 4.28
N GLN A 158 11.63 -20.96 5.40
CA GLN A 158 12.07 -21.73 6.56
C GLN A 158 11.83 -23.24 6.40
N PHE A 159 11.16 -23.67 5.33
CA PHE A 159 10.85 -25.07 5.09
C PHE A 159 11.53 -25.57 3.81
N GLU A 160 12.02 -26.80 3.86
CA GLU A 160 12.59 -27.49 2.70
C GLU A 160 11.49 -28.08 1.81
N HIS A 161 11.63 -27.95 0.50
CA HIS A 161 10.71 -28.56 -0.46
C HIS A 161 10.73 -30.11 -0.31
N PRO A 162 9.57 -30.80 -0.34
CA PRO A 162 8.22 -30.31 -0.66
C PRO A 162 7.40 -29.82 0.54
N ASN A 163 7.97 -29.75 1.73
CA ASN A 163 7.26 -29.49 3.00
C ASN A 163 6.94 -28.02 3.23
N ILE A 164 6.32 -27.35 2.26
CA ILE A 164 5.89 -25.95 2.41
C ILE A 164 4.59 -25.84 3.22
N PRO A 165 4.36 -24.73 3.96
CA PRO A 165 3.13 -24.52 4.71
C PRO A 165 1.91 -24.46 3.79
N ALA A 166 0.80 -25.11 4.14
CA ALA A 166 -0.45 -25.02 3.38
C ALA A 166 -1.11 -23.63 3.48
N TYR A 167 -0.99 -23.01 4.65
CA TYR A 167 -1.49 -21.66 4.93
C TYR A 167 -0.64 -20.98 6.01
N VAL A 168 -0.74 -19.65 6.06
CA VAL A 168 -0.15 -18.79 7.09
C VAL A 168 -1.28 -17.99 7.75
N GLU A 169 -1.18 -17.82 9.07
CA GLU A 169 -2.07 -16.94 9.83
C GLU A 169 -1.28 -15.80 10.44
N SER A 170 -1.73 -14.58 10.20
CA SER A 170 -1.21 -13.38 10.83
C SER A 170 -2.23 -12.84 11.83
N PHE A 171 -1.76 -12.51 13.03
CA PHE A 171 -2.57 -11.93 14.10
C PHE A 171 -2.00 -10.54 14.44
N LEU A 172 -2.85 -9.53 14.33
CA LEU A 172 -2.52 -8.13 14.49
C LEU A 172 -3.19 -7.58 15.75
N THR A 173 -2.40 -7.19 16.74
CA THR A 173 -2.89 -6.46 17.91
C THR A 173 -2.69 -4.97 17.68
N VAL A 174 -3.76 -4.19 17.80
CA VAL A 174 -3.68 -2.73 17.74
C VAL A 174 -3.59 -2.20 19.17
N ASP A 175 -2.43 -1.65 19.54
CA ASP A 175 -2.27 -0.89 20.77
C ASP A 175 -2.35 0.61 20.45
N THR A 176 -3.31 1.30 21.04
CA THR A 176 -3.50 2.75 20.86
C THR A 176 -2.73 3.59 21.88
N GLY A 177 -2.06 2.95 22.84
CA GLY A 177 -1.45 3.62 24.00
C GLY A 177 -2.48 4.38 24.85
N GLU A 178 -2.02 4.96 25.97
CA GLU A 178 -2.84 5.82 26.84
C GLU A 178 -3.09 7.22 26.25
N SER A 179 -2.24 7.67 25.32
CA SER A 179 -2.21 9.05 24.84
C SER A 179 -3.12 9.37 23.65
N THR A 180 -3.85 8.39 23.11
CA THR A 180 -4.88 8.67 22.10
C THR A 180 -6.21 8.00 22.47
N GLY A 181 -7.02 8.70 23.25
CA GLY A 181 -8.45 8.41 23.43
C GLY A 181 -9.30 8.50 22.14
N LYS A 182 -8.66 8.53 20.97
CA LYS A 182 -9.24 8.55 19.63
C LYS A 182 -8.61 7.38 18.88
N GLY A 183 -9.41 6.39 18.49
CA GLY A 183 -8.92 5.13 17.91
C GLY A 183 -7.89 5.33 16.79
N ALA A 184 -6.92 4.41 16.70
CA ALA A 184 -5.80 4.45 15.76
C ALA A 184 -6.18 4.37 14.25
N GLY A 185 -7.46 4.50 13.91
CA GLY A 185 -7.94 4.55 12.53
C GLY A 185 -7.98 5.99 12.02
N HIS A 186 -7.14 6.33 11.05
CA HIS A 186 -7.27 7.60 10.33
C HIS A 186 -8.55 7.57 9.46
N TYR A 187 -9.18 8.72 9.23
CA TYR A 187 -10.43 8.82 8.45
C TYR A 187 -10.31 8.14 7.09
N ALA A 188 -9.19 8.36 6.38
CA ALA A 188 -8.95 7.73 5.08
C ALA A 188 -8.83 6.20 5.16
N THR A 189 -8.30 5.65 6.26
CA THR A 189 -8.22 4.20 6.50
C THR A 189 -9.62 3.62 6.75
N TYR A 190 -10.43 4.30 7.57
CA TYR A 190 -11.81 3.91 7.82
C TYR A 190 -12.65 3.98 6.55
N GLU A 191 -12.55 5.08 5.80
CA GLU A 191 -13.26 5.27 4.53
C GLU A 191 -12.87 4.20 3.51
N SER A 192 -11.58 3.89 3.37
CA SER A 192 -11.08 2.82 2.50
C SER A 192 -11.65 1.45 2.88
N ALA A 193 -11.71 1.14 4.18
CA ALA A 193 -12.28 -0.11 4.69
C ALA A 193 -13.79 -0.20 4.38
N VAL A 194 -14.57 0.83 4.70
CA VAL A 194 -16.02 0.88 4.42
C VAL A 194 -16.30 0.73 2.94
N MET A 195 -15.57 1.47 2.10
CA MET A 195 -15.76 1.43 0.65
C MET A 195 -15.22 0.15 0.02
N GLY A 196 -14.23 -0.50 0.63
CA GLY A 196 -13.78 -1.84 0.29
C GLY A 196 -14.91 -2.88 0.38
N PHE A 197 -15.67 -2.84 1.47
CA PHE A 197 -16.87 -3.67 1.62
C PHE A 197 -17.95 -3.32 0.58
N ALA A 198 -18.24 -2.03 0.40
CA ALA A 198 -19.28 -1.57 -0.53
C ALA A 198 -19.01 -1.99 -1.99
N ASN A 199 -17.75 -2.02 -2.42
CA ASN A 199 -17.37 -2.30 -3.81
C ASN A 199 -16.96 -3.76 -4.08
N GLN A 200 -17.26 -4.71 -3.17
CA GLN A 200 -16.87 -6.11 -3.34
C GLN A 200 -17.36 -6.72 -4.67
N HIS A 201 -18.50 -6.28 -5.20
CA HIS A 201 -19.02 -6.72 -6.50
C HIS A 201 -18.13 -6.29 -7.68
N LYS A 202 -17.56 -5.08 -7.64
CA LYS A 202 -16.64 -4.59 -8.67
C LYS A 202 -15.34 -5.39 -8.68
N LEU A 203 -14.79 -5.67 -7.49
CA LEU A 203 -13.62 -6.53 -7.35
C LEU A 203 -13.85 -7.94 -7.93
N LYS A 204 -15.03 -8.53 -7.71
CA LYS A 204 -15.39 -9.81 -8.35
C LYS A 204 -15.41 -9.72 -9.87
N ALA A 205 -15.95 -8.63 -10.44
CA ALA A 205 -15.97 -8.41 -11.88
C ALA A 205 -14.56 -8.23 -12.47
N ILE A 206 -13.68 -7.49 -11.79
CA ILE A 206 -12.27 -7.33 -12.16
C ILE A 206 -11.57 -8.69 -12.22
N ARG A 207 -11.70 -9.50 -11.17
CA ARG A 207 -11.10 -10.85 -11.11
C ARG A 207 -11.60 -11.79 -12.20
N LYS A 208 -12.90 -11.68 -12.55
CA LYS A 208 -13.48 -12.44 -13.66
C LYS A 208 -12.85 -12.02 -15.00
N LYS A 209 -12.70 -10.72 -15.24
CA LYS A 209 -12.07 -10.18 -16.46
C LYS A 209 -10.58 -10.53 -16.55
N ALA A 210 -9.86 -10.48 -15.44
CA ALA A 210 -8.44 -10.84 -15.37
C ALA A 210 -8.18 -12.32 -15.64
N GLY A 211 -9.21 -13.17 -15.68
CA GLY A 211 -9.07 -14.60 -15.93
C GLY A 211 -8.20 -15.32 -14.89
N SER A 212 -8.09 -14.77 -13.68
CA SER A 212 -7.17 -15.29 -12.66
C SER A 212 -7.51 -16.74 -12.33
N LYS A 213 -6.61 -17.67 -12.67
CA LYS A 213 -6.77 -19.08 -12.31
C LYS A 213 -6.84 -19.21 -10.79
N ARG A 214 -7.76 -20.04 -10.29
CA ARG A 214 -7.76 -20.38 -8.86
C ARG A 214 -6.43 -21.07 -8.56
N ILE A 215 -5.71 -20.56 -7.55
CA ILE A 215 -4.55 -21.25 -7.01
C ILE A 215 -5.08 -22.55 -6.39
N PRO A 216 -4.65 -23.74 -6.87
CA PRO A 216 -5.03 -24.99 -6.23
C PRO A 216 -4.48 -24.95 -4.80
N LEU A 217 -5.35 -25.19 -3.81
CA LEU A 217 -4.91 -25.33 -2.42
C LEU A 217 -3.98 -26.55 -2.35
N VAL A 218 -2.78 -26.38 -1.81
CA VAL A 218 -1.87 -27.49 -1.50
C VAL A 218 -2.03 -27.81 -0.03
N GLY A 219 -2.40 -29.05 0.29
CA GLY A 219 -2.61 -29.51 1.66
C GLY A 219 -4.00 -29.21 2.24
N GLY A 220 -4.10 -29.26 3.56
CA GLY A 220 -5.36 -29.09 4.29
C GLY A 220 -5.96 -27.70 4.11
N VAL A 221 -7.26 -27.64 3.82
CA VAL A 221 -8.00 -26.38 3.74
C VAL A 221 -8.38 -25.96 5.16
N ARG A 222 -7.75 -24.90 5.69
CA ARG A 222 -8.31 -24.27 6.89
C ARG A 222 -9.65 -23.64 6.52
N PRO A 223 -10.75 -23.96 7.21
CA PRO A 223 -12.02 -23.29 6.99
C PRO A 223 -11.86 -21.80 7.26
N ARG A 224 -12.31 -20.96 6.32
CA ARG A 224 -12.25 -19.51 6.50
C ARG A 224 -13.22 -19.11 7.61
N THR A 225 -12.71 -18.82 8.80
CA THR A 225 -13.54 -18.29 9.89
C THR A 225 -13.91 -16.85 9.57
N LEU A 226 -15.15 -16.63 9.12
CA LEU A 226 -15.68 -15.30 8.81
C LEU A 226 -16.31 -14.61 10.03
N LYS A 227 -16.48 -15.36 11.12
CA LYS A 227 -17.08 -14.87 12.37
C LYS A 227 -15.98 -14.54 13.39
N PRO A 228 -16.23 -13.61 14.32
CA PRO A 228 -15.40 -13.49 15.52
C PRO A 228 -15.23 -14.83 16.23
N PHE A 229 -14.03 -15.12 16.71
CA PHE A 229 -13.74 -16.31 17.49
C PHE A 229 -12.70 -16.01 18.58
N TYR A 230 -12.67 -16.81 19.63
CA TYR A 230 -11.61 -16.73 20.64
C TYR A 230 -10.43 -17.61 20.22
N ASN A 231 -9.24 -17.03 20.14
CA ASN A 231 -8.00 -17.76 19.86
C ASN A 231 -7.36 -18.14 21.20
N THR A 232 -7.30 -19.43 21.49
CA THR A 232 -6.77 -19.98 22.76
C THR A 232 -5.27 -19.79 22.91
N GLU A 233 -4.49 -19.91 21.82
CA GLU A 233 -3.04 -19.70 21.84
C GLU A 233 -2.67 -18.25 22.15
N ARG A 234 -3.44 -17.30 21.57
CA ARG A 234 -3.23 -15.86 21.78
C ARG A 234 -3.96 -15.31 23.01
N LYS A 235 -4.82 -16.12 23.64
CA LYS A 235 -5.72 -15.71 24.73
C LYS A 235 -6.51 -14.44 24.40
N ALA A 236 -6.95 -14.30 23.15
CA ALA A 236 -7.55 -13.07 22.63
C ALA A 236 -8.72 -13.35 21.68
N TYR A 237 -9.68 -12.43 21.62
CA TYR A 237 -10.73 -12.44 20.61
C TYR A 237 -10.17 -11.99 19.26
N SER A 238 -10.49 -12.72 18.20
CA SER A 238 -9.99 -12.52 16.85
C SER A 238 -11.13 -12.27 15.87
N ILE A 239 -11.00 -11.25 15.02
CA ILE A 239 -11.91 -11.01 13.89
C ILE A 239 -11.13 -10.97 12.58
N PRO A 240 -11.71 -11.42 11.45
CA PRO A 240 -11.06 -11.30 10.14
C PRO A 240 -10.76 -9.84 9.81
N PHE A 241 -9.52 -9.58 9.40
CA PHE A 241 -9.11 -8.25 8.98
C PHE A 241 -9.50 -8.01 7.51
N PRO A 242 -10.27 -6.96 7.19
CA PRO A 242 -10.71 -6.67 5.83
C PRO A 242 -9.69 -5.82 5.05
N GLY A 243 -8.41 -6.13 5.21
CA GLY A 243 -7.30 -5.43 4.54
C GLY A 243 -7.05 -5.90 3.11
N SER A 244 -6.12 -5.22 2.45
CA SER A 244 -5.69 -5.57 1.10
C SER A 244 -4.69 -6.73 1.04
N ASP A 245 -4.09 -7.09 2.17
CA ASP A 245 -2.98 -8.03 2.24
C ASP A 245 -3.30 -9.40 1.61
N PRO A 246 -4.44 -10.06 1.88
CA PRO A 246 -4.73 -11.36 1.27
C PRO A 246 -4.79 -11.28 -0.26
N SER A 247 -5.16 -10.11 -0.79
CA SER A 247 -5.17 -9.84 -2.24
C SER A 247 -3.77 -9.76 -2.80
N ILE A 248 -2.87 -9.05 -2.13
CA ILE A 248 -1.48 -8.86 -2.53
C ILE A 248 -0.70 -10.17 -2.40
N VAL A 249 -0.77 -10.82 -1.23
CA VAL A 249 -0.08 -12.09 -1.01
C VAL A 249 -0.50 -13.13 -2.05
N LYS A 250 -1.80 -13.22 -2.35
CA LYS A 250 -2.27 -14.14 -3.39
C LYS A 250 -1.62 -13.86 -4.76
N ARG A 251 -1.39 -12.60 -5.12
CA ARG A 251 -0.76 -12.21 -6.39
C ARG A 251 0.73 -12.57 -6.40
N THR A 252 1.44 -12.27 -5.31
CA THR A 252 2.85 -12.66 -5.14
C THR A 252 3.02 -14.18 -5.23
N GLN A 253 2.18 -14.94 -4.53
CA GLN A 253 2.18 -16.40 -4.57
C GLN A 253 1.88 -16.92 -5.98
N TYR A 254 0.92 -16.31 -6.70
CA TYR A 254 0.64 -16.65 -8.09
C TYR A 254 1.86 -16.42 -9.00
N PHE A 255 2.54 -15.28 -8.85
CA PHE A 255 3.73 -14.95 -9.63
C PHE A 255 4.90 -15.90 -9.35
N LEU A 256 5.13 -16.26 -8.08
CA LEU A 256 6.18 -17.20 -7.69
C LEU A 256 5.82 -18.68 -7.96
N HIS A 257 4.63 -18.95 -8.51
CA HIS A 257 4.07 -20.29 -8.66
C HIS A 257 4.00 -21.09 -7.34
N GLN A 258 3.86 -20.37 -6.23
CA GLN A 258 3.68 -20.92 -4.90
C GLN A 258 2.18 -20.95 -4.54
N LYS A 259 1.81 -21.82 -3.59
CA LYS A 259 0.40 -22.16 -3.33
C LYS A 259 0.02 -22.04 -1.86
N VAL A 260 0.43 -20.94 -1.22
CA VAL A 260 0.16 -20.66 0.20
C VAL A 260 -0.98 -19.65 0.33
N SER A 261 -1.90 -19.94 1.25
CA SER A 261 -3.00 -19.04 1.60
C SER A 261 -2.66 -18.22 2.83
N LEU A 262 -2.99 -16.93 2.83
CA LEU A 262 -2.86 -16.07 4.00
C LEU A 262 -4.24 -15.73 4.59
N PHE A 263 -4.34 -15.86 5.91
CA PHE A 263 -5.45 -15.35 6.71
C PHE A 263 -4.94 -14.34 7.72
N ILE A 264 -5.62 -13.21 7.86
CA ILE A 264 -5.25 -12.15 8.79
C ILE A 264 -6.40 -11.86 9.74
N TYR A 265 -6.06 -11.69 11.01
CA TYR A 265 -7.01 -11.42 12.08
C TYR A 265 -6.57 -10.23 12.92
N LEU A 266 -7.51 -9.35 13.27
CA LEU A 266 -7.32 -8.36 14.34
C LEU A 266 -7.64 -9.02 15.68
N THR A 267 -6.78 -8.80 16.66
CA THR A 267 -6.91 -9.35 18.01
C THR A 267 -7.22 -8.28 19.06
N PHE A 268 -8.13 -8.61 19.96
CA PHE A 268 -8.56 -7.76 21.07
C PHE A 268 -8.53 -8.55 22.39
N SER A 269 -8.14 -7.88 23.47
CA SER A 269 -8.20 -8.46 24.82
C SER A 269 -9.65 -8.66 25.28
N SER A 270 -10.58 -7.78 24.86
CA SER A 270 -12.02 -7.88 25.12
C SER A 270 -12.83 -7.10 24.07
N PHE A 271 -14.04 -7.57 23.73
CA PHE A 271 -14.99 -6.85 22.87
C PHE A 271 -15.65 -5.65 23.58
N CYS A 272 -15.70 -5.67 24.91
CA CYS A 272 -16.17 -4.57 25.74
C CYS A 272 -14.98 -4.05 26.55
N ARG A 273 -14.68 -2.75 26.47
CA ARG A 273 -13.88 -2.09 27.52
C ARG A 273 -14.68 -2.21 28.81
N ASN A 274 -14.37 -3.19 29.66
CA ASN A 274 -14.81 -3.16 31.05
C ASN A 274 -14.09 -1.98 31.70
N LYS A 275 -14.74 -0.81 31.68
CA LYS A 275 -14.60 0.15 32.78
C LYS A 275 -15.58 -0.32 33.85
N CYS A 276 -15.08 -1.14 34.77
CA CYS A 276 -15.56 -1.12 36.15
C CYS A 276 -14.52 -0.33 36.95
#